data_AF-A0A397FC68-F1
#
_entry.id   AF-A0A397FC68-F1
#
_cell.length_a   1.000
_cell.length_b   1.000
_cell.length_c   1.000
_cell.angle_alpha   90.00
_cell.angle_beta   90.00
_cell.angle_gamma   90.00
#
_symmetry.space_group_name_H-M   'P 1'
#
loop_
_entity.id
_entity.type
_entity.pdbx_description
1 polymer ?
#
loop_
_entity_poly.entity_id
_entity_poly.type
_entity_poly.pdbx_seq_one_letter_code
_entity_poly.pdbx_strand_id
1 'polypeptide(L)'
;MMYVVAGNKGQALQMAIRQIESNFGKGALMQLGASGVAQDIEVISTGSLSLDIALGIGGLPKGRVVEIYGPESSGKTTLALHCIAEAQKKPDSGEQALEIADTLIRSGAVDVVVVDSVAALVPRAELEGEMGDQQIALQARLMSQALRKLTGSLSKSNCMLIFLNQIRQKVGVLFGSPEVTSGGTALRYYASVRLDIRRKTQIKDGDNVIGNETVVKVAKNKLAPPFKVATFDMLYGKGVDRVSEVVIVGIEADIRQTLLARSTTNIDDEVPSETSEEVDTPPDAASLVEGPPLVEDAEPRVDDAPATVSPHS
;
A
#
# COMPACT_ATOMS: atom_id res chain seq x y z
N MET A 1 -38.52 -70.86 -20.46
CA MET A 1 -38.33 -69.55 -21.11
C MET A 1 -38.06 -68.55 -19.99
N MET A 2 -36.81 -68.05 -19.96
CA MET A 2 -36.21 -66.95 -19.18
C MET A 2 -36.56 -66.68 -17.70
N TYR A 3 -35.52 -66.80 -16.87
CA TYR A 3 -35.33 -66.10 -15.60
C TYR A 3 -34.25 -65.03 -15.80
N VAL A 4 -34.37 -63.86 -15.13
CA VAL A 4 -33.31 -62.84 -15.06
C VAL A 4 -33.06 -62.49 -13.59
N VAL A 5 -31.80 -62.60 -13.17
CA VAL A 5 -31.30 -62.36 -11.81
C VAL A 5 -31.01 -60.86 -11.62
N ALA A 6 -31.41 -60.32 -10.47
CA ALA A 6 -31.13 -58.93 -10.08
C ALA A 6 -29.62 -58.71 -9.86
N GLY A 7 -29.00 -57.90 -10.72
CA GLY A 7 -27.58 -57.59 -10.69
C GLY A 7 -27.20 -56.52 -9.65
N ASN A 8 -26.04 -56.73 -9.05
CA ASN A 8 -25.36 -55.97 -7.99
C ASN A 8 -24.94 -54.53 -8.42
N LYS A 9 -25.92 -53.64 -8.64
CA LYS A 9 -25.70 -52.28 -9.19
C LYS A 9 -24.98 -51.29 -8.24
N GLY A 10 -24.95 -51.56 -6.93
CA GLY A 10 -24.31 -50.67 -5.95
C GLY A 10 -22.78 -50.71 -5.98
N GLN A 11 -22.20 -51.91 -6.12
CA GLN A 11 -20.74 -52.08 -6.15
C GLN A 11 -20.11 -51.54 -7.44
N ALA A 12 -20.75 -51.78 -8.59
CA ALA A 12 -20.27 -51.26 -9.87
C ALA A 12 -20.27 -49.72 -9.89
N LEU A 13 -21.30 -49.10 -9.30
CA LEU A 13 -21.39 -47.64 -9.17
C LEU A 13 -20.28 -47.07 -8.26
N GLN A 14 -20.03 -47.70 -7.10
CA GLN A 14 -18.94 -47.27 -6.21
C GLN A 14 -17.55 -47.42 -6.84
N MET A 15 -17.31 -48.48 -7.61
CA MET A 15 -16.05 -48.65 -8.33
C MET A 15 -15.87 -47.59 -9.42
N ALA A 16 -16.94 -47.26 -10.16
CA ALA A 16 -16.91 -46.19 -11.14
C ALA A 16 -16.62 -44.82 -10.51
N ILE A 17 -17.25 -44.51 -9.37
CA ILE A 17 -17.00 -43.27 -8.62
C ILE A 17 -15.53 -43.20 -8.16
N ARG A 18 -14.99 -44.29 -7.59
CA ARG A 18 -13.58 -44.35 -7.17
C ARG A 18 -12.61 -44.21 -8.33
N GLN A 19 -12.92 -44.79 -9.49
CA GLN A 19 -12.09 -44.65 -10.69
C GLN A 19 -12.05 -43.19 -11.17
N ILE A 20 -13.18 -42.49 -11.09
CA ILE A 20 -13.27 -41.07 -11.46
C ILE A 20 -12.51 -40.19 -10.46
N GLU A 21 -12.65 -40.42 -9.15
CA GLU A 21 -11.88 -39.67 -8.14
C GLU A 21 -10.36 -39.91 -8.27
N SER A 22 -9.94 -41.12 -8.64
CA SER A 22 -8.53 -41.44 -8.87
C SER A 22 -7.97 -40.75 -10.12
N ASN A 23 -8.76 -40.62 -11.18
CA ASN A 23 -8.31 -40.06 -12.45
C ASN A 23 -8.39 -38.53 -12.50
N PHE A 24 -9.37 -37.93 -11.81
CA PHE A 24 -9.72 -36.50 -11.92
C PHE A 24 -9.59 -35.73 -10.60
N GLY A 25 -9.19 -36.39 -9.51
CA GLY A 25 -8.97 -35.79 -8.20
C GLY A 25 -10.15 -35.95 -7.23
N LYS A 26 -9.85 -35.87 -5.93
CA LYS A 26 -10.87 -35.95 -4.85
C LYS A 26 -11.92 -34.86 -5.04
N GLY A 27 -13.20 -35.26 -5.10
CA GLY A 27 -14.33 -34.34 -5.30
C GLY A 27 -14.75 -34.08 -6.75
N ALA A 28 -14.17 -34.78 -7.73
CA ALA A 28 -14.60 -34.72 -9.13
C ALA A 28 -16.05 -35.23 -9.35
N LEU A 29 -16.56 -36.03 -8.41
CA LEU A 29 -17.93 -36.54 -8.43
C LEU A 29 -18.42 -36.70 -6.99
N MET A 30 -19.51 -36.03 -6.61
CA MET A 30 -20.03 -36.03 -5.24
C MET A 30 -21.51 -36.40 -5.22
N GLN A 31 -21.91 -37.12 -4.18
CA GLN A 31 -23.31 -37.41 -3.92
C GLN A 31 -23.98 -36.21 -3.24
N LEU A 32 -25.02 -35.66 -3.87
CA LEU A 32 -25.77 -34.52 -3.33
C LEU A 32 -26.37 -34.90 -1.97
N GLY A 33 -25.93 -34.24 -0.89
CA GLY A 33 -26.34 -34.52 0.49
C GLY A 33 -25.35 -35.32 1.35
N ALA A 34 -24.20 -35.73 0.81
CA ALA A 34 -23.15 -36.39 1.61
C ALA A 34 -22.37 -35.35 2.45
N SER A 35 -22.69 -35.29 3.74
CA SER A 35 -21.94 -34.52 4.74
C SER A 35 -20.60 -35.19 5.02
N GLY A 36 -19.53 -34.88 4.28
CA GLY A 36 -18.27 -35.59 4.53
C GLY A 36 -16.95 -35.08 3.95
N VAL A 37 -16.92 -34.01 3.14
CA VAL A 37 -15.64 -33.58 2.50
C VAL A 37 -15.00 -32.35 3.17
N ALA A 38 -15.61 -31.80 4.21
CA ALA A 38 -15.16 -30.56 4.85
C ALA A 38 -13.87 -30.67 5.68
N GLN A 39 -13.28 -31.86 5.89
CA GLN A 39 -12.25 -32.02 6.94
C GLN A 39 -10.81 -31.67 6.56
N ASP A 40 -10.46 -31.53 5.27
CA ASP A 40 -9.05 -31.28 4.86
C ASP A 40 -8.85 -30.09 3.90
N ILE A 41 -9.85 -29.22 3.74
CA ILE A 41 -9.70 -28.04 2.88
C ILE A 41 -9.25 -26.87 3.76
N GLU A 42 -8.02 -26.42 3.57
CA GLU A 42 -7.55 -25.20 4.21
C GLU A 42 -8.31 -24.00 3.63
N VAL A 43 -8.83 -23.13 4.50
CA VAL A 43 -9.65 -21.97 4.11
C VAL A 43 -9.04 -20.65 4.58
N ILE A 44 -9.45 -19.57 3.94
CA ILE A 44 -9.20 -18.17 4.32
C ILE A 44 -10.56 -17.54 4.63
N SER A 45 -10.71 -16.92 5.81
CA SER A 45 -11.95 -16.20 6.14
C SER A 45 -12.21 -15.08 5.13
N THR A 46 -13.47 -14.83 4.82
CA THR A 46 -13.88 -13.70 3.97
C THR A 46 -13.87 -12.35 4.68
N GLY A 47 -13.62 -12.35 6.00
CA GLY A 47 -13.80 -11.18 6.88
C GLY A 47 -15.28 -10.92 7.23
N SER A 48 -16.20 -11.75 6.74
CA SER A 48 -17.63 -11.70 7.05
C SER A 48 -18.08 -13.03 7.63
N LEU A 49 -18.40 -13.05 8.93
CA LEU A 49 -18.84 -14.26 9.62
C LEU A 49 -20.08 -14.89 8.96
N SER A 50 -21.03 -14.07 8.52
CA SER A 50 -22.23 -14.54 7.82
C SER A 50 -21.90 -15.24 6.50
N LEU A 51 -20.91 -14.74 5.76
CA LEU A 51 -20.49 -15.33 4.50
C LEU A 51 -19.68 -16.62 4.73
N ASP A 52 -18.80 -16.64 5.74
CA ASP A 52 -18.03 -17.83 6.11
C ASP A 52 -18.94 -19.00 6.53
N ILE A 53 -20.02 -18.70 7.27
CA ILE A 53 -21.06 -19.68 7.61
C ILE A 53 -21.80 -20.14 6.35
N ALA A 54 -22.20 -19.20 5.48
CA ALA A 54 -22.93 -19.51 4.25
C ALA A 54 -22.12 -20.40 3.28
N LEU A 55 -20.79 -20.25 3.26
CA LEU A 55 -19.88 -21.09 2.47
C LEU A 55 -19.79 -22.53 2.99
N GLY A 56 -20.20 -22.80 4.23
CA GLY A 56 -20.27 -24.14 4.83
C GLY A 56 -18.92 -24.79 5.14
N ILE A 57 -17.82 -24.20 4.68
CA ILE A 57 -16.43 -24.62 4.95
C ILE A 57 -15.67 -23.59 5.79
N GLY A 58 -16.33 -22.51 6.23
CA GLY A 58 -15.73 -21.49 7.11
C GLY A 58 -14.88 -20.43 6.40
N GLY A 59 -14.94 -20.34 5.07
CA GLY A 59 -14.21 -19.33 4.29
C GLY A 59 -14.00 -19.73 2.84
N LEU A 60 -13.14 -18.99 2.14
CA LEU A 60 -12.72 -19.30 0.77
C LEU A 60 -11.67 -20.43 0.75
N PRO A 61 -11.80 -21.44 -0.12
CA PRO A 61 -10.90 -22.59 -0.17
C PRO A 61 -9.55 -22.24 -0.80
N LYS A 62 -8.45 -22.62 -0.14
CA LYS A 62 -7.09 -22.53 -0.72
C LYS A 62 -6.89 -23.56 -1.82
N GLY A 63 -6.04 -23.24 -2.80
CA GLY A 63 -5.71 -24.14 -3.91
C GLY A 63 -6.84 -24.35 -4.93
N ARG A 64 -7.89 -23.51 -4.89
CA ARG A 64 -9.03 -23.53 -5.81
C ARG A 64 -9.22 -22.15 -6.44
N VAL A 65 -9.87 -22.10 -7.59
CA VAL A 65 -10.28 -20.83 -8.23
C VAL A 65 -11.58 -20.36 -7.58
N VAL A 66 -11.64 -19.07 -7.18
CA VAL A 66 -12.81 -18.41 -6.61
C VAL A 66 -13.13 -17.17 -7.43
N GLU A 67 -14.40 -16.97 -7.78
CA GLU A 67 -14.88 -15.81 -8.51
C GLU A 67 -15.84 -14.98 -7.62
N ILE A 68 -15.62 -13.66 -7.58
CA ILE A 68 -16.51 -12.69 -6.93
C ILE A 68 -17.03 -11.73 -8.02
N TYR A 69 -18.30 -11.83 -8.36
CA TYR A 69 -18.93 -11.03 -9.43
C TYR A 69 -20.10 -10.19 -8.90
N GLY A 70 -20.52 -9.18 -9.67
CA GLY A 70 -21.59 -8.26 -9.28
C GLY A 70 -21.49 -6.86 -9.92
N PRO A 71 -22.51 -5.99 -9.75
CA PRO A 71 -22.54 -4.63 -10.31
C PRO A 71 -21.39 -3.74 -9.84
N GLU A 72 -21.12 -2.65 -10.55
CA GLU A 72 -20.18 -1.62 -10.09
C GLU A 72 -20.58 -1.10 -8.70
N SER A 73 -19.58 -0.78 -7.87
CA SER A 73 -19.79 -0.33 -6.48
C SER A 73 -20.51 -1.33 -5.54
N SER A 74 -20.69 -2.60 -5.93
CA SER A 74 -21.31 -3.64 -5.08
C SER A 74 -20.40 -4.19 -3.96
N GLY A 75 -19.20 -3.64 -3.77
CA GLY A 75 -18.27 -4.07 -2.73
C GLY A 75 -17.36 -5.26 -3.09
N LYS A 76 -17.29 -5.68 -4.36
CA LYS A 76 -16.40 -6.79 -4.80
C LYS A 76 -14.95 -6.58 -4.38
N THR A 77 -14.41 -5.39 -4.67
CA THR A 77 -13.04 -5.01 -4.31
C THR A 77 -12.85 -4.98 -2.80
N THR A 78 -13.84 -4.47 -2.06
CA THR A 78 -13.83 -4.43 -0.59
C THR A 78 -13.78 -5.83 -0.01
N LEU A 79 -14.62 -6.75 -0.50
CA LEU A 79 -14.63 -8.15 -0.06
C LEU A 79 -13.30 -8.84 -0.37
N ALA A 80 -12.75 -8.65 -1.56
CA ALA A 80 -11.44 -9.20 -1.92
C ALA A 80 -10.32 -8.69 -0.99
N LEU A 81 -10.32 -7.40 -0.67
CA LEU A 81 -9.36 -6.82 0.27
C LEU A 81 -9.52 -7.37 1.70
N HIS A 82 -10.75 -7.62 2.16
CA HIS A 82 -11.00 -8.29 3.44
C HIS A 82 -10.46 -9.73 3.43
N CYS A 83 -10.72 -10.50 2.38
CA CYS A 83 -10.15 -11.85 2.23
C CYS A 83 -8.62 -11.82 2.24
N ILE A 84 -8.00 -10.83 1.59
CA ILE A 84 -6.53 -10.66 1.60
C ILE A 84 -6.05 -10.31 3.02
N ALA A 85 -6.76 -9.45 3.74
CA ALA A 85 -6.41 -9.10 5.11
C ALA A 85 -6.50 -10.30 6.07
N GLU A 86 -7.52 -11.16 5.91
CA GLU A 86 -7.64 -12.42 6.67
C GLU A 86 -6.58 -13.45 6.24
N ALA A 87 -6.23 -13.49 4.95
CA ALA A 87 -5.15 -14.34 4.44
C ALA A 87 -3.78 -13.92 4.98
N GLN A 88 -3.59 -12.62 5.19
CA GLN A 88 -2.45 -12.06 5.89
C GLN A 88 -2.54 -12.43 7.38
N LYS A 89 -2.21 -13.69 7.70
CA LYS A 89 -1.97 -14.10 9.08
C LYS A 89 -1.07 -13.07 9.73
N LYS A 90 -1.53 -12.47 10.83
CA LYS A 90 -0.64 -11.72 11.72
C LYS A 90 0.51 -12.65 12.07
N PRO A 91 1.75 -12.30 11.74
CA PRO A 91 2.88 -13.14 12.08
C PRO A 91 2.91 -13.30 13.61
N ASP A 92 3.07 -14.55 14.05
CA ASP A 92 3.12 -14.92 15.46
C ASP A 92 4.36 -14.35 16.13
N SER A 93 5.41 -14.00 15.36
CA SER A 93 6.62 -13.35 15.86
C SER A 93 7.26 -12.41 14.86
N GLY A 94 8.12 -11.52 15.36
CA GLY A 94 8.88 -10.59 14.53
C GLY A 94 9.81 -11.29 13.53
N GLU A 95 10.39 -12.44 13.88
CA GLU A 95 11.17 -13.28 12.96
C GLU A 95 10.31 -13.74 11.79
N GLN A 96 9.13 -14.30 12.10
CA GLN A 96 8.21 -14.82 11.07
C GLN A 96 7.72 -13.70 10.17
N ALA A 97 7.40 -12.53 10.74
CA ALA A 97 7.01 -11.34 9.98
C ALA A 97 8.06 -10.95 8.94
N LEU A 98 9.31 -10.89 9.36
CA LEU A 98 10.43 -10.49 8.51
C LEU A 98 10.78 -11.59 7.48
N GLU A 99 10.60 -12.86 7.82
CA GLU A 99 10.79 -13.99 6.91
C GLU A 99 9.71 -14.06 5.83
N ILE A 100 8.45 -13.78 6.18
CA ILE A 100 7.36 -13.63 5.21
C ILE A 100 7.67 -12.49 4.25
N ALA A 101 8.04 -11.32 4.78
CA ALA A 101 8.43 -10.17 3.95
C ALA A 101 9.58 -10.53 2.99
N ASP A 102 10.63 -11.18 3.51
CA ASP A 102 11.79 -11.64 2.75
C ASP A 102 11.43 -12.64 1.64
N THR A 103 10.46 -13.52 1.91
CA THR A 103 9.94 -14.48 0.93
C THR A 103 9.12 -13.80 -0.16
N LEU A 104 8.25 -12.85 0.20
CA LEU A 104 7.48 -12.05 -0.75
C LEU A 104 8.42 -11.24 -1.66
N ILE A 105 9.42 -10.56 -1.08
CA ILE A 105 10.44 -9.80 -1.82
C ILE A 105 11.19 -10.72 -2.79
N ARG A 106 11.66 -11.88 -2.34
CA ARG A 106 12.38 -12.83 -3.20
C ARG A 106 11.54 -13.41 -4.32
N SER A 107 10.23 -13.56 -4.11
CA SER A 107 9.33 -14.11 -5.14
C SER A 107 9.22 -13.20 -6.36
N GLY A 108 9.53 -11.90 -6.21
CA GLY A 108 9.33 -10.90 -7.26
C GLY A 108 7.85 -10.61 -7.57
N ALA A 109 6.92 -11.14 -6.76
CA ALA A 109 5.49 -10.96 -6.97
C ALA A 109 4.94 -9.65 -6.38
N VAL A 110 5.77 -8.89 -5.66
CA VAL A 110 5.38 -7.63 -5.00
C VAL A 110 6.40 -6.54 -5.27
N ASP A 111 5.91 -5.36 -5.62
CA ASP A 111 6.75 -4.16 -5.83
C ASP A 111 6.95 -3.37 -4.54
N VAL A 112 6.02 -3.49 -3.59
CA VAL A 112 6.04 -2.77 -2.31
C VAL A 112 5.59 -3.66 -1.17
N VAL A 113 6.36 -3.66 -0.08
CA VAL A 113 6.00 -4.29 1.20
C VAL A 113 6.01 -3.23 2.29
N VAL A 114 4.94 -3.19 3.09
CA VAL A 114 4.83 -2.31 4.27
C VAL A 114 4.81 -3.15 5.53
N VAL A 115 5.65 -2.79 6.50
CA VAL A 115 5.69 -3.39 7.83
C VAL A 115 5.17 -2.38 8.85
N ASP A 116 3.94 -2.59 9.30
CA ASP A 116 3.27 -1.79 10.33
C ASP A 116 3.11 -2.57 11.64
N SER A 117 3.87 -2.32 12.69
CA SER A 117 5.01 -1.40 12.81
C SER A 117 6.23 -2.13 13.35
N VAL A 118 7.41 -1.52 13.28
CA VAL A 118 8.64 -2.08 13.86
C VAL A 118 8.46 -2.42 15.33
N ALA A 119 7.67 -1.64 16.07
CA ALA A 119 7.42 -1.90 17.50
C ALA A 119 6.66 -3.21 17.74
N ALA A 120 5.86 -3.67 16.76
CA ALA A 120 5.12 -4.92 16.82
C ALA A 120 5.94 -6.15 16.40
N LEU A 121 7.18 -5.97 15.93
CA LEU A 121 8.10 -7.07 15.63
C LEU A 121 8.72 -7.60 16.92
N VAL A 122 7.92 -8.33 17.70
CA VAL A 122 8.33 -8.91 18.98
C VAL A 122 9.02 -10.25 18.73
N PRO A 123 10.29 -10.44 19.16
CA PRO A 123 11.00 -11.71 19.02
C PRO A 123 10.27 -12.87 19.73
N ARG A 124 10.35 -14.09 19.19
CA ARG A 124 9.73 -15.29 19.84
C ARG A 124 10.15 -15.46 21.29
N ALA A 125 11.45 -15.28 21.57
CA ALA A 125 11.97 -15.41 22.93
C ALA A 125 11.32 -14.43 23.91
N GLU A 126 10.88 -13.25 23.45
CA GLU A 126 10.19 -12.26 24.27
C GLU A 126 8.71 -12.62 24.46
N LEU A 127 8.08 -13.25 23.47
CA LEU A 127 6.70 -13.74 23.57
C LEU A 127 6.55 -14.98 24.45
N GLU A 128 7.55 -15.86 24.44
CA GLU A 128 7.59 -17.11 25.22
C GLU A 128 8.16 -16.89 26.63
N GLY A 129 8.81 -15.75 26.88
CA GLY A 129 9.41 -15.40 28.16
C GLY A 129 8.40 -14.97 29.22
N GLU A 130 8.81 -14.98 30.49
CA GLU A 130 7.97 -14.50 31.57
C GLU A 130 8.03 -12.96 31.71
N MET A 131 6.95 -12.36 32.21
CA MET A 131 6.92 -10.93 32.49
C MET A 131 7.95 -10.58 33.58
N GLY A 132 9.05 -9.92 33.18
CA GLY A 132 10.15 -9.56 34.07
C GLY A 132 11.50 -10.13 33.64
N ASP A 133 11.52 -11.05 32.66
CA ASP A 133 12.75 -11.55 32.08
C ASP A 133 13.54 -10.41 31.42
N GLN A 134 14.79 -10.25 31.84
CA GLN A 134 15.69 -9.25 31.28
C GLN A 134 16.24 -9.72 29.93
N GLN A 135 15.45 -9.55 28.89
CA GLN A 135 15.88 -9.82 27.52
C GLN A 135 16.41 -8.53 26.89
N ILE A 136 17.71 -8.27 27.10
CA ILE A 136 18.33 -7.02 26.66
C ILE A 136 18.43 -6.97 25.12
N ALA A 137 17.75 -5.98 24.53
CA ALA A 137 17.91 -5.54 23.14
C ALA A 137 17.65 -6.61 22.06
N LEU A 138 16.82 -7.61 22.31
CA LEU A 138 16.50 -8.65 21.33
C LEU A 138 15.91 -8.08 20.03
N GLN A 139 14.94 -7.17 20.13
CA GLN A 139 14.34 -6.54 18.95
C GLN A 139 15.37 -5.80 18.09
N ALA A 140 16.36 -5.12 18.70
CA ALA A 140 17.42 -4.43 17.95
C ALA A 140 18.36 -5.42 17.22
N ARG A 141 18.64 -6.57 17.83
CA ARG A 141 19.45 -7.64 17.23
C ARG A 141 18.71 -8.29 16.06
N LEU A 142 17.42 -8.62 16.25
CA LEU A 142 16.54 -9.14 15.22
C LEU A 142 16.52 -8.21 13.99
N MET A 143 16.26 -6.92 14.19
CA MET A 143 16.24 -5.92 13.12
C MET A 143 17.59 -5.83 12.38
N SER A 144 18.70 -5.86 13.11
CA SER A 144 20.04 -5.79 12.50
C SER A 144 20.32 -6.99 11.59
N GLN A 145 19.94 -8.20 12.02
CA GLN A 145 20.11 -9.42 11.25
C GLN A 145 19.18 -9.45 10.04
N ALA A 146 17.90 -9.15 10.24
CA ALA A 146 16.90 -9.15 9.18
C ALA A 146 17.22 -8.13 8.08
N LEU A 147 17.53 -6.88 8.44
CA LEU A 147 17.85 -5.85 7.46
C LEU A 147 19.11 -6.19 6.64
N ARG A 148 20.10 -6.83 7.26
CA ARG A 148 21.30 -7.30 6.53
C ARG A 148 20.94 -8.31 5.45
N LYS A 149 20.03 -9.25 5.73
CA LYS A 149 19.55 -10.25 4.76
C LYS A 149 18.65 -9.61 3.70
N LEU A 150 17.66 -8.84 4.13
CA LEU A 150 16.66 -8.19 3.28
C LEU A 150 17.27 -7.24 2.26
N THR A 151 18.31 -6.49 2.63
CA THR A 151 18.95 -5.51 1.71
C THR A 151 19.43 -6.16 0.40
N GLY A 152 19.96 -7.39 0.48
CA GLY A 152 20.39 -8.13 -0.71
C GLY A 152 19.23 -8.65 -1.57
N SER A 153 18.09 -8.96 -0.96
CA SER A 153 16.88 -9.40 -1.68
C SER A 153 16.14 -8.23 -2.32
N LEU A 154 16.09 -7.06 -1.66
CA LEU A 154 15.45 -5.85 -2.16
C LEU A 154 16.12 -5.33 -3.44
N SER A 155 17.46 -5.29 -3.46
CA SER A 155 18.17 -4.81 -4.65
C SER A 155 18.02 -5.72 -5.87
N LYS A 156 17.84 -7.03 -5.66
CA LYS A 156 17.67 -8.01 -6.74
C LYS A 156 16.26 -8.04 -7.31
N SER A 157 15.26 -7.86 -6.44
CA SER A 157 13.83 -7.91 -6.80
C SER A 157 13.27 -6.57 -7.23
N ASN A 158 14.02 -5.47 -7.03
CA ASN A 158 13.54 -4.10 -7.20
C ASN A 158 12.28 -3.77 -6.36
N CYS A 159 12.10 -4.47 -5.24
CA CYS A 159 10.99 -4.23 -4.32
C CYS A 159 11.34 -3.10 -3.34
N MET A 160 10.36 -2.25 -3.04
CA MET A 160 10.41 -1.24 -1.98
C MET A 160 9.94 -1.85 -0.65
N LEU A 161 10.69 -1.60 0.44
CA LEU A 161 10.28 -1.98 1.79
C LEU A 161 10.12 -0.75 2.67
N ILE A 162 8.92 -0.56 3.20
CA ILE A 162 8.56 0.56 4.08
C ILE A 162 8.36 0.03 5.50
N PHE A 163 9.01 0.66 6.47
CA PHE A 163 8.78 0.39 7.89
C PHE A 163 8.05 1.57 8.51
N LEU A 164 6.90 1.31 9.11
CA LEU A 164 6.24 2.27 10.00
C LEU A 164 6.82 2.10 11.39
N ASN A 165 7.07 3.22 12.07
CA ASN A 165 7.69 3.22 13.38
C ASN A 165 7.14 4.35 14.24
N GLN A 166 7.10 4.09 15.54
CA GLN A 166 6.61 5.04 16.52
C GLN A 166 7.79 5.80 17.14
N ILE A 167 7.54 7.06 17.49
CA ILE A 167 8.47 7.85 18.27
C ILE A 167 8.21 7.57 19.75
N ARG A 168 9.29 7.30 20.49
CA ARG A 168 9.30 7.14 21.96
C ARG A 168 10.28 8.15 22.55
N GLN A 169 10.11 8.50 23.81
CA GLN A 169 11.05 9.35 24.53
C GLN A 169 12.01 8.49 25.35
N LYS A 170 13.31 8.74 25.24
CA LYS A 170 14.33 8.11 26.08
C LYS A 170 14.48 8.92 27.37
N VAL A 171 14.25 8.25 28.50
CA VAL A 171 14.43 8.85 29.83
C VAL A 171 15.92 9.11 30.09
N GLY A 172 16.24 10.27 30.67
CA GLY A 172 17.61 10.63 31.10
C GLY A 172 18.48 11.33 30.05
N VAL A 173 17.91 11.84 28.96
CA VAL A 173 18.65 12.66 27.98
C VAL A 173 18.66 14.13 28.42
N LEU A 174 19.84 14.64 28.80
CA LEU A 174 20.06 16.03 29.22
C LEU A 174 20.32 16.99 28.05
N PHE A 175 20.81 16.47 26.92
CA PHE A 175 21.17 17.26 25.73
C PHE A 175 20.70 16.58 24.44
N GLY A 176 20.19 17.38 23.50
CA GLY A 176 19.65 16.92 22.22
C GLY A 176 18.17 16.51 22.29
N SER A 177 17.65 15.95 21.19
CA SER A 177 16.27 15.46 21.17
C SER A 177 16.16 14.13 21.93
N PRO A 178 15.23 14.00 22.90
CA PRO A 178 15.00 12.75 23.61
C PRO A 178 14.28 11.69 22.76
N GLU A 179 13.90 12.02 21.52
CA GLU A 179 13.11 11.16 20.65
C GLU A 179 13.95 10.02 20.03
N VAL A 180 13.49 8.80 20.27
CA VAL A 180 14.05 7.56 19.75
C VAL A 180 12.98 6.73 19.05
N THR A 181 13.40 5.84 18.17
CA THR A 181 12.49 4.93 17.44
C THR A 181 12.74 3.50 17.91
N SER A 182 11.72 2.64 17.88
CA SER A 182 11.84 1.22 18.22
C SER A 182 12.71 0.46 17.22
N GLY A 183 13.21 -0.73 17.60
CA GLY A 183 14.04 -1.59 16.74
C GLY A 183 15.53 -1.23 16.67
N GLY A 184 16.04 -0.40 17.59
CA GLY A 184 17.45 -0.03 17.66
C GLY A 184 17.92 0.92 16.56
N THR A 185 19.23 0.95 16.29
CA THR A 185 19.84 1.89 15.34
C THR A 185 19.93 1.34 13.91
N ALA A 186 19.83 0.03 13.71
CA ALA A 186 20.05 -0.62 12.41
C ALA A 186 19.19 -0.02 11.29
N LEU A 187 17.88 0.13 11.53
CA LEU A 187 16.97 0.72 10.54
C LEU A 187 17.39 2.14 10.16
N ARG A 188 17.95 2.93 11.08
CA ARG A 188 18.46 4.29 10.78
C ARG A 188 19.61 4.27 9.78
N TYR A 189 20.45 3.24 9.79
CA TYR A 189 21.60 3.10 8.89
C TYR A 189 21.21 2.46 7.56
N TYR A 190 20.41 1.40 7.58
CA TYR A 190 19.98 0.68 6.38
C TYR A 190 19.03 1.52 5.52
N ALA A 191 18.04 2.20 6.13
CA ALA A 191 17.07 3.01 5.39
C ALA A 191 17.75 4.03 4.47
N SER A 192 17.34 4.05 3.20
CA SER A 192 17.82 5.01 2.20
C SER A 192 17.14 6.36 2.35
N VAL A 193 15.86 6.36 2.71
CA VAL A 193 15.07 7.56 3.03
C VAL A 193 14.46 7.40 4.41
N ARG A 194 14.45 8.47 5.21
CA ARG A 194 13.70 8.55 6.47
C ARG A 194 12.88 9.81 6.47
N LEU A 195 11.59 9.63 6.73
CA LEU A 195 10.60 10.70 6.79
C LEU A 195 10.14 10.83 8.26
N ASP A 196 10.21 12.03 8.79
CA ASP A 196 9.62 12.42 10.08
C ASP A 196 8.34 13.19 9.76
N ILE A 197 7.20 12.52 9.91
CA ILE A 197 5.88 13.06 9.64
C ILE A 197 5.25 13.55 10.94
N ARG A 198 4.75 14.79 10.94
CA ARG A 198 4.10 15.41 12.09
C ARG A 198 2.85 16.15 11.65
N ARG A 199 1.83 16.09 12.51
CA ARG A 199 0.68 16.98 12.43
C ARG A 199 1.07 18.36 12.94
N LYS A 200 0.79 19.41 12.17
CA LYS A 200 1.06 20.81 12.55
C LYS A 200 -0.20 21.49 13.09
N THR A 201 -1.18 21.76 12.24
CA THR A 201 -2.46 22.38 12.63
C THR A 201 -3.66 21.55 12.17
N GLN A 202 -4.82 21.79 12.78
CA GLN A 202 -6.09 21.22 12.33
C GLN A 202 -6.74 22.15 11.31
N ILE A 203 -7.23 21.57 10.22
CA ILE A 203 -7.97 22.30 9.18
C ILE A 203 -9.44 22.22 9.54
N LYS A 204 -10.09 23.38 9.63
CA LYS A 204 -11.50 23.50 10.02
C LYS A 204 -12.30 24.19 8.94
N ASP A 205 -13.53 23.73 8.77
CA ASP A 205 -14.58 24.39 8.01
C ASP A 205 -15.71 24.73 8.97
N GLY A 206 -15.77 26.00 9.39
CA GLY A 206 -16.57 26.42 10.54
C GLY A 206 -16.17 25.67 11.82
N ASP A 207 -17.12 24.95 12.42
CA ASP A 207 -16.91 24.13 13.61
C ASP A 207 -16.39 22.70 13.30
N ASN A 208 -16.44 22.28 12.03
CA ASN A 208 -16.08 20.92 11.65
C ASN A 208 -14.59 20.81 11.36
N VAL A 209 -13.90 19.86 12.00
CA VAL A 209 -12.50 19.53 11.65
C VAL A 209 -12.49 18.64 10.43
N ILE A 210 -12.07 19.18 9.29
CA ILE A 210 -12.09 18.51 7.98
C ILE A 210 -10.76 17.83 7.63
N GLY A 211 -9.68 18.15 8.35
CA GLY A 211 -8.36 17.55 8.11
C GLY A 211 -7.26 18.09 9.01
N ASN A 212 -6.02 17.81 8.62
CA ASN A 212 -4.83 18.33 9.29
C ASN A 212 -3.78 18.80 8.29
N GLU A 213 -3.16 19.94 8.60
CA GLU A 213 -1.91 20.35 7.96
C GLU A 213 -0.79 19.42 8.45
N THR A 214 -0.14 18.76 7.50
CA THR A 214 0.88 17.74 7.77
C THR A 214 2.23 18.22 7.27
N VAL A 215 3.24 18.09 8.13
CA VAL A 215 4.63 18.44 7.81
C VAL A 215 5.47 17.18 7.79
N VAL A 216 6.19 16.97 6.70
CA VAL A 216 7.11 15.85 6.52
C VAL A 216 8.53 16.38 6.36
N LYS A 217 9.40 16.07 7.31
CA LYS A 217 10.83 16.37 7.24
C LYS A 217 11.60 15.15 6.73
N VAL A 218 12.41 15.35 5.70
CA VAL A 218 13.31 14.31 5.19
C VAL A 218 14.54 14.21 6.10
N ALA A 219 14.40 13.45 7.19
CA ALA A 219 15.45 13.26 8.20
C ALA A 219 16.68 12.53 7.66
N LYS A 220 16.55 11.73 6.60
CA LYS A 220 17.65 11.09 5.89
C LYS A 220 17.28 10.91 4.43
N ASN A 221 18.24 11.14 3.54
CA ASN A 221 18.13 10.81 2.12
C ASN A 221 19.51 10.43 1.59
N LYS A 222 19.64 9.22 1.01
CA LYS A 222 20.88 8.75 0.34
C LYS A 222 20.91 9.06 -1.15
N LEU A 223 19.77 9.46 -1.74
CA LEU A 223 19.60 9.63 -3.19
C LEU A 223 19.60 11.11 -3.62
N ALA A 224 19.26 12.02 -2.70
CA ALA A 224 19.23 13.46 -2.95
C ALA A 224 19.55 14.23 -1.65
N PRO A 225 19.74 15.57 -1.72
CA PRO A 225 20.03 16.37 -0.53
C PRO A 225 18.98 16.18 0.59
N PRO A 226 19.41 15.83 1.81
CA PRO A 226 18.50 15.62 2.95
C PRO A 226 17.99 16.93 3.55
N PHE A 227 17.16 16.83 4.60
CA PHE A 227 16.64 17.93 5.44
C PHE A 227 15.66 18.90 4.78
N LYS A 228 15.24 18.62 3.54
CA LYS A 228 14.07 19.27 2.96
C LYS A 228 12.82 18.98 3.80
N VAL A 229 11.91 19.95 3.82
CA VAL A 229 10.62 19.87 4.50
C VAL A 229 9.54 20.06 3.44
N ALA A 230 8.51 19.23 3.50
CA ALA A 230 7.30 19.38 2.70
C ALA A 230 6.12 19.61 3.66
N THR A 231 5.21 20.49 3.26
CA THR A 231 3.96 20.76 3.97
C THR A 231 2.81 20.54 3.01
N PHE A 232 1.82 19.77 3.42
CA PHE A 232 0.63 19.51 2.63
C PHE A 232 -0.56 19.24 3.53
N ASP A 233 -1.75 19.43 2.98
CA ASP A 233 -3.00 19.23 3.70
C ASP A 233 -3.51 17.80 3.54
N MET A 234 -3.86 17.18 4.66
CA MET A 234 -4.41 15.84 4.71
C MET A 234 -5.86 15.88 5.19
N LEU A 235 -6.79 15.74 4.24
CA LEU A 235 -8.24 15.81 4.45
C LEU A 235 -8.80 14.44 4.83
N TYR A 236 -9.69 14.41 5.82
CA TYR A 236 -10.31 13.15 6.26
C TYR A 236 -11.22 12.58 5.15
N GLY A 237 -11.08 11.28 4.87
CA GLY A 237 -11.84 10.58 3.82
C GLY A 237 -11.42 10.89 2.38
N LYS A 238 -10.55 11.88 2.16
CA LYS A 238 -10.05 12.26 0.82
C LYS A 238 -8.53 12.07 0.65
N GLY A 239 -7.76 12.06 1.74
CA GLY A 239 -6.31 11.91 1.69
C GLY A 239 -5.60 13.24 1.44
N VAL A 240 -4.46 13.20 0.75
CA VAL A 240 -3.66 14.39 0.44
C VAL A 240 -4.38 15.24 -0.61
N ASP A 241 -4.56 16.53 -0.32
CA ASP A 241 -5.15 17.48 -1.26
C ASP A 241 -4.12 17.98 -2.28
N ARG A 242 -4.08 17.31 -3.43
CA ARG A 242 -3.13 17.61 -4.52
C ARG A 242 -3.34 19.00 -5.13
N VAL A 243 -4.58 19.49 -5.18
CA VAL A 243 -4.87 20.79 -5.81
C VAL A 243 -4.28 21.90 -4.95
N SER A 244 -4.54 21.84 -3.64
CA SER A 244 -3.95 22.77 -2.68
C SER A 244 -2.42 22.67 -2.66
N GLU A 245 -1.86 21.46 -2.74
CA GLU A 245 -0.40 21.26 -2.79
C GLU A 245 0.25 21.94 -4.00
N VAL A 246 -0.32 21.80 -5.20
CA VAL A 246 0.22 22.46 -6.42
C VAL A 246 0.18 23.98 -6.28
N VAL A 247 -0.90 24.53 -5.75
CA VAL A 247 -1.04 25.98 -5.53
C VAL A 247 0.00 26.49 -4.53
N ILE A 248 0.19 25.79 -3.40
CA ILE A 248 1.19 26.15 -2.39
C ILE A 248 2.60 26.12 -2.99
N VAL A 249 2.95 25.07 -3.74
CA VAL A 249 4.24 24.97 -4.42
C VAL A 249 4.43 26.08 -5.45
N GLY A 250 3.39 26.44 -6.20
CA GLY A 250 3.42 27.54 -7.16
C GLY A 250 3.69 28.90 -6.50
N ILE A 251 2.99 29.20 -5.40
CA ILE A 251 3.17 30.43 -4.63
C ILE A 251 4.59 30.50 -4.03
N GLU A 252 5.09 29.40 -3.45
CA GLU A 252 6.45 29.36 -2.91
C GLU A 252 7.51 29.57 -3.99
N ALA A 253 7.31 29.01 -5.19
CA ALA A 253 8.23 29.19 -6.31
C ALA A 253 8.26 30.65 -6.80
N ASP A 254 7.09 31.28 -6.93
CA ASP A 254 6.97 32.67 -7.39
C ASP A 254 7.57 33.67 -6.38
N ILE A 255 7.29 33.48 -5.09
CA ILE A 255 7.92 34.27 -4.01
C ILE A 255 9.44 34.11 -4.04
N ARG A 256 9.94 32.89 -4.23
CA ARG A 256 11.38 32.63 -4.27
C ARG A 256 12.04 33.31 -5.47
N GLN A 257 11.39 33.30 -6.63
CA GLN A 257 11.88 34.00 -7.83
C GLN A 257 11.91 35.51 -7.62
N THR A 258 10.87 36.07 -7.01
CA THR A 258 10.80 37.50 -6.64
C THR A 258 11.91 37.90 -5.66
N LEU A 259 12.19 37.06 -4.65
CA LEU A 259 13.26 37.32 -3.67
C LEU A 259 14.66 37.20 -4.30
N LEU A 260 14.87 36.24 -5.21
CA LEU A 260 16.13 36.10 -5.95
C LEU A 260 16.40 37.32 -6.83
N ALA A 261 15.39 37.80 -7.56
CA ALA A 261 15.50 39.01 -8.39
C ALA A 261 15.85 40.26 -7.57
N ARG A 262 15.32 40.38 -6.34
CA ARG A 262 15.64 41.47 -5.43
C ARG A 262 17.04 41.37 -4.82
N SER A 263 17.56 40.16 -4.63
CA SER A 263 18.92 39.94 -4.11
C SER A 263 20.03 40.19 -5.13
N THR A 264 19.70 40.19 -6.43
CA THR A 264 20.64 40.53 -7.51
C THR A 264 20.71 42.03 -7.82
N THR A 265 19.81 42.84 -7.24
CA THR A 265 19.85 44.30 -7.33
C THR A 265 20.45 44.89 -6.04
N ASN A 266 21.69 45.37 -6.17
CA ASN A 266 22.45 46.30 -5.31
C ASN A 266 23.46 45.70 -4.32
N ILE A 267 24.71 45.57 -4.79
CA ILE A 267 25.83 46.34 -4.25
C ILE A 267 26.57 46.93 -5.46
N ASP A 268 26.80 48.25 -5.44
CA ASP A 268 27.46 49.09 -6.45
C ASP A 268 26.58 49.51 -7.65
N ASP A 269 25.85 50.61 -7.47
CA ASP A 269 26.08 51.79 -8.31
C ASP A 269 25.37 53.04 -7.73
N GLU A 270 26.00 54.18 -8.01
CA GLU A 270 25.83 55.51 -7.44
C GLU A 270 24.38 56.04 -7.41
N VAL A 271 24.15 56.94 -6.45
CA VAL A 271 23.02 57.87 -6.47
C VAL A 271 23.25 58.89 -7.60
N PRO A 272 22.26 59.15 -8.47
CA PRO A 272 22.08 60.49 -8.99
C PRO A 272 20.72 61.08 -8.60
N SER A 273 20.79 62.37 -8.31
CA SER A 273 19.73 63.32 -8.01
C SER A 273 18.62 63.41 -9.06
N GLU A 274 17.40 63.64 -8.54
CA GLU A 274 16.21 64.25 -9.16
C GLU A 274 16.18 64.48 -10.68
N THR A 275 15.15 63.94 -11.33
CA THR A 275 14.28 64.73 -12.23
C THR A 275 12.96 63.99 -12.45
N SER A 276 11.90 64.78 -12.46
CA SER A 276 10.52 64.39 -12.66
C SER A 276 10.25 64.19 -14.14
N GLU A 277 9.76 63.03 -14.56
CA GLU A 277 9.02 62.88 -15.83
C GLU A 277 8.20 61.58 -15.87
N GLU A 278 6.92 61.78 -16.18
CA GLU A 278 5.91 60.92 -16.80
C GLU A 278 5.68 59.47 -16.35
N VAL A 279 4.48 59.26 -15.80
CA VAL A 279 3.81 57.97 -15.65
C VAL A 279 3.34 57.53 -17.04
N ASP A 280 4.03 56.56 -17.64
CA ASP A 280 3.53 55.80 -18.78
C ASP A 280 2.91 54.49 -18.28
N THR A 281 1.61 54.34 -18.45
CA THR A 281 0.86 53.12 -18.15
C THR A 281 1.26 52.01 -19.13
N PRO A 282 1.72 50.83 -18.69
CA PRO A 282 1.98 49.73 -19.61
C PRO A 282 0.66 49.15 -20.16
N PRO A 283 0.62 48.72 -21.43
CA PRO A 283 -0.57 48.18 -22.06
C PRO A 283 -0.87 46.75 -21.57
N ASP A 284 -2.16 46.43 -21.48
CA ASP A 284 -2.82 45.13 -21.30
C ASP A 284 -1.94 43.90 -21.02
N ALA A 285 -2.00 43.41 -19.77
CA ALA A 285 -1.56 42.08 -19.36
C ALA A 285 -2.57 40.98 -19.77
N ALA A 286 -2.96 40.93 -21.06
CA ALA A 286 -3.94 39.97 -21.59
C ALA A 286 -3.43 39.09 -22.74
N SER A 287 -2.15 39.14 -23.10
CA SER A 287 -1.63 38.40 -24.28
C SER A 287 -0.43 37.47 -24.02
N LEU A 288 -0.27 36.94 -22.81
CA LEU A 288 0.77 35.93 -22.52
C LEU A 288 0.20 34.61 -21.95
N VAL A 289 -1.04 34.30 -22.29
CA VAL A 289 -1.65 32.97 -22.07
C VAL A 289 -1.82 32.27 -23.43
N GLU A 290 -0.73 31.96 -24.11
CA GLU A 290 -0.73 30.94 -25.17
C GLU A 290 0.56 30.11 -25.08
N GLY A 291 0.54 29.08 -24.22
CA GLY A 291 1.35 27.88 -24.39
C GLY A 291 0.69 26.94 -25.42
N PRO A 292 1.44 26.04 -26.06
CA PRO A 292 1.00 25.33 -27.28
C PRO A 292 -0.26 24.48 -27.02
N PRO A 293 -1.09 24.24 -28.06
CA PRO A 293 -2.32 23.48 -27.90
C PRO A 293 -2.00 22.06 -27.42
N LEU A 294 -2.81 21.62 -26.47
CA LEU A 294 -2.89 20.23 -26.02
C LEU A 294 -3.05 19.33 -27.25
N VAL A 295 -2.18 18.34 -27.37
CA VAL A 295 -2.39 17.22 -28.29
C VAL A 295 -3.63 16.50 -27.77
N GLU A 296 -4.76 16.70 -28.46
CA GLU A 296 -5.98 15.94 -28.23
C GLU A 296 -5.67 14.45 -28.37
N ASP A 297 -6.19 13.69 -27.43
CA ASP A 297 -6.23 12.25 -27.44
C ASP A 297 -6.68 11.73 -28.80
N ALA A 298 -5.83 10.94 -29.45
CA ALA A 298 -6.24 10.14 -30.58
C ALA A 298 -7.23 9.09 -30.06
N GLU A 299 -8.53 9.35 -30.25
CA GLU A 299 -9.54 8.31 -30.18
C GLU A 299 -9.15 7.16 -31.13
N PRO A 300 -9.33 5.89 -30.72
CA PRO A 300 -9.08 4.77 -31.61
C PRO A 300 -10.12 4.79 -32.75
N ARG A 301 -9.64 4.97 -33.97
CA ARG A 301 -10.41 4.73 -35.20
C ARG A 301 -11.04 3.34 -35.16
N VAL A 302 -12.36 3.33 -35.08
CA VAL A 302 -13.21 2.22 -35.48
C VAL A 302 -13.30 2.29 -37.00
N ASP A 303 -12.46 1.54 -37.70
CA ASP A 303 -12.64 1.28 -39.12
C ASP A 303 -13.43 -0.03 -39.30
N ASP A 304 -14.69 0.16 -39.69
CA ASP A 304 -15.46 -0.61 -40.65
C ASP A 304 -15.49 -2.15 -40.57
N ALA A 305 -16.54 -2.64 -39.93
CA ALA A 305 -17.24 -3.82 -40.43
C ALA A 305 -18.04 -3.44 -41.70
N PRO A 306 -17.96 -4.21 -42.80
CA PRO A 306 -18.88 -4.02 -43.90
C PRO A 306 -20.24 -4.62 -43.53
N ALA A 307 -21.26 -3.77 -43.49
CA ALA A 307 -22.66 -4.19 -43.43
C ALA A 307 -23.17 -4.64 -44.82
N THR A 308 -24.23 -5.45 -44.77
CA THR A 308 -25.05 -6.01 -45.87
C THR A 308 -24.52 -7.35 -46.40
N VAL A 309 -25.29 -8.45 -46.45
CA VAL A 309 -26.71 -8.62 -46.80
C VAL A 309 -27.24 -9.91 -46.13
N SER A 310 -28.41 -9.85 -45.48
CA SER A 310 -29.29 -11.03 -45.38
C SER A 310 -30.26 -11.01 -46.56
N PRO A 311 -30.56 -12.15 -47.18
CA PRO A 311 -31.97 -12.50 -47.28
C PRO A 311 -32.23 -14.00 -47.04
N HIS A 312 -33.36 -14.24 -46.38
CA HIS A 312 -34.30 -15.35 -46.62
C HIS A 312 -33.75 -16.70 -47.10
N SER A 313 -33.73 -17.68 -46.20
CA SER A 313 -34.59 -18.89 -46.20
C SER A 313 -34.08 -19.90 -45.18
#